data_AF-A0A2H4VIK3-F1
#
_entry.id   AF-A0A2H4VIK3-F1
#
_cell.length_a   1.000
_cell.length_b   1.000
_cell.length_c   1.000
_cell.angle_alpha   90.00
_cell.angle_beta   90.00
_cell.angle_gamma   90.00
#
_symmetry.space_group_name_H-M   'P 1'
#
loop_
_entity.id
_entity.type
_entity.pdbx_description
1 polymer ?
#
loop_
_entity_poly.entity_id
_entity_poly.type
_entity_poly.pdbx_seq_one_letter_code
_entity_poly.pdbx_strand_id
1 'polypeptide(L)'
;MTKQKQTALNSYFTVKQYKLYDWVNINLKKDKLIPEKHQDPIENTEKSKIVSKGHDNIYSLMKPVCPYCNSKKYVKHGFNQKLILIKGMKPFKIRLQRYKCKNCDGYYQTQLDKILKQNSTYNNEIKEYPSIINALQRISLRNISKIIELDWNKRPSPQSIKNWLSKTIQNRNNDNKTDYSGYYNYDEQYVKINGK
;
A
#
# COMPACT_ATOMS: atom_id res chain seq x y z
N MET A 1 -54.25 -51.29 -29.09
CA MET A 1 -52.83 -50.90 -29.07
C MET A 1 -52.58 -49.90 -30.19
N THR A 2 -52.37 -48.63 -29.86
CA THR A 2 -51.72 -47.66 -30.74
C THR A 2 -51.18 -46.53 -29.86
N LYS A 3 -49.94 -46.70 -29.38
CA LYS A 3 -49.22 -45.63 -28.69
C LYS A 3 -48.84 -44.59 -29.75
N GLN A 4 -49.48 -43.41 -29.72
CA GLN A 4 -48.98 -42.26 -30.46
C GLN A 4 -47.63 -41.86 -29.85
N LYS A 5 -46.55 -41.95 -30.64
CA LYS A 5 -45.26 -41.37 -30.28
C LYS A 5 -45.38 -39.84 -30.39
N GLN A 6 -45.34 -39.15 -29.26
CA GLN A 6 -45.10 -37.70 -29.27
C GLN A 6 -43.66 -37.47 -29.73
N THR A 7 -43.50 -36.87 -30.90
CA THR A 7 -42.22 -36.33 -31.37
C THR A 7 -41.89 -35.09 -30.56
N ALA A 8 -40.79 -35.13 -29.80
CA ALA A 8 -40.28 -33.96 -29.10
C ALA A 8 -39.94 -32.85 -30.12
N LEU A 9 -40.38 -31.63 -29.84
CA LEU A 9 -39.91 -30.44 -30.57
C LEU A 9 -38.41 -30.29 -30.31
N ASN A 10 -37.58 -30.70 -31.25
CA ASN A 10 -36.16 -30.35 -31.27
C ASN A 10 -36.01 -28.87 -31.66
N SER A 11 -36.47 -27.97 -30.80
CA SER A 11 -36.04 -26.58 -30.87
C SER A 11 -34.63 -26.53 -30.29
N TYR A 12 -33.63 -26.48 -31.16
CA TYR A 12 -32.27 -26.11 -30.77
C TYR A 12 -32.35 -24.74 -30.09
N PHE A 13 -32.24 -24.71 -28.75
CA PHE A 13 -31.97 -23.48 -28.03
C PHE A 13 -30.56 -23.04 -28.43
N THR A 14 -30.44 -22.22 -29.46
CA THR A 14 -29.19 -21.53 -29.73
C THR A 14 -28.93 -20.58 -28.57
N VAL A 15 -27.97 -20.92 -27.72
CA VAL A 15 -27.51 -20.04 -26.65
C VAL A 15 -26.85 -18.83 -27.30
N LYS A 16 -27.61 -17.73 -27.46
CA LYS A 16 -27.03 -16.43 -27.78
C LYS A 16 -26.46 -15.85 -26.49
N GLN A 17 -25.14 -15.95 -26.32
CA GLN A 17 -24.44 -15.24 -25.27
C GLN A 17 -24.21 -13.81 -25.74
N TYR A 18 -24.99 -12.87 -25.19
CA TYR A 18 -24.76 -11.45 -25.38
C TYR A 18 -23.67 -11.00 -24.42
N LYS A 19 -22.69 -10.27 -24.93
CA LYS A 19 -21.67 -9.59 -24.13
C LYS A 19 -22.16 -8.17 -23.84
N LEU A 20 -21.69 -7.57 -22.75
CA LEU A 20 -22.16 -6.26 -22.28
C LEU A 20 -22.11 -5.18 -23.38
N TYR A 21 -21.16 -5.27 -24.30
CA TYR A 21 -20.98 -4.37 -25.43
C TYR A 21 -21.97 -4.57 -26.58
N ASP A 22 -22.69 -5.69 -26.64
CA ASP A 22 -23.74 -5.91 -27.65
C ASP A 22 -24.96 -4.99 -27.42
N TRP A 23 -25.09 -4.44 -26.20
CA TRP A 23 -26.18 -3.56 -25.77
C TRP A 23 -25.79 -2.09 -25.76
N VAL A 24 -24.49 -1.82 -25.87
CA VAL A 24 -23.91 -0.51 -25.73
C VAL A 24 -23.41 -0.11 -27.11
N ASN A 25 -24.19 0.71 -27.82
CA ASN A 25 -23.86 1.22 -29.16
C ASN A 25 -22.72 2.26 -29.10
N ILE A 26 -21.66 1.94 -28.35
CA ILE A 26 -20.47 2.74 -28.21
C ILE A 26 -19.44 2.09 -29.12
N ASN A 27 -19.03 2.83 -30.15
CA ASN A 27 -17.77 2.59 -30.82
C ASN A 27 -16.65 2.74 -29.79
N LEU A 28 -16.37 1.68 -29.05
CA LEU A 28 -15.12 1.54 -28.31
C LEU A 28 -14.05 1.53 -29.40
N LYS A 29 -13.46 2.71 -29.67
CA LYS A 29 -12.15 2.77 -30.28
C LYS A 29 -11.35 1.72 -29.52
N LYS A 30 -10.78 0.74 -30.23
CA LYS A 30 -9.81 -0.17 -29.64
C LYS A 30 -8.81 0.74 -28.97
N ASP A 31 -8.93 0.91 -27.66
CA ASP A 31 -7.99 1.69 -26.90
C ASP A 31 -6.68 1.03 -27.25
N LYS A 32 -5.82 1.78 -27.95
CA LYS A 32 -4.42 1.37 -28.12
C LYS A 32 -4.04 0.91 -26.74
N LEU A 33 -3.69 -0.38 -26.60
CA LEU A 33 -3.18 -0.95 -25.36
C LEU A 33 -2.32 0.14 -24.77
N ILE A 34 -2.81 0.82 -23.73
CA ILE A 34 -2.03 1.84 -23.06
C ILE A 34 -0.86 0.98 -22.62
N PRO A 35 0.35 1.14 -23.20
CA PRO A 35 1.47 0.36 -22.70
C PRO A 35 1.42 0.63 -21.20
N GLU A 36 1.45 -0.42 -20.38
CA GLU A 36 1.51 -0.30 -18.93
C GLU A 36 2.78 0.50 -18.60
N LYS A 37 2.72 1.82 -18.79
CA LYS A 37 3.53 2.80 -18.12
C LYS A 37 2.99 2.68 -16.72
N HIS A 38 3.53 1.73 -15.97
CA HIS A 38 3.56 1.82 -14.53
C HIS A 38 4.17 3.19 -14.26
N GLN A 39 3.31 4.19 -14.06
CA GLN A 39 3.74 5.49 -13.60
C GLN A 39 4.49 5.23 -12.31
N ASP A 40 5.73 5.70 -12.23
CA ASP A 40 6.46 5.63 -10.98
C ASP A 40 5.59 6.29 -9.91
N PRO A 41 5.18 5.57 -8.85
CA PRO A 41 4.35 6.14 -7.79
C PRO A 41 5.06 7.28 -7.05
N ILE A 42 6.34 7.50 -7.37
CA ILE A 42 7.23 8.51 -6.80
C ILE A 42 7.20 9.81 -7.64
N GLU A 43 6.82 9.77 -8.91
CA GLU A 43 6.83 10.93 -9.82
C GLU A 43 5.57 11.81 -9.75
N ASN A 44 4.43 11.24 -9.31
CA ASN A 44 3.10 11.87 -9.45
C ASN A 44 2.68 12.84 -8.33
N THR A 45 3.58 13.27 -7.44
CA THR A 45 3.25 14.35 -6.49
C THR A 45 3.91 15.63 -6.97
N GLU A 46 3.23 16.78 -6.81
CA GLU A 46 3.69 18.16 -7.13
C GLU A 46 5.06 18.57 -6.54
N LYS A 47 5.73 17.63 -5.86
CA LYS A 47 6.92 17.71 -5.02
C LYS A 47 8.17 17.10 -5.67
N SER A 48 8.11 16.74 -6.94
CA SER A 48 9.28 16.54 -7.82
C SER A 48 10.28 17.71 -7.80
N LYS A 49 9.90 18.85 -7.21
CA LYS A 49 10.75 20.04 -7.03
C LYS A 49 11.92 19.89 -6.05
N ILE A 50 11.88 18.94 -5.11
CA ILE A 50 12.94 18.79 -4.08
C ILE A 50 13.84 17.57 -4.36
N VAL A 51 13.25 16.48 -4.84
CA VAL A 51 13.95 15.23 -5.15
C VAL A 51 13.80 14.92 -6.62
N SER A 52 14.91 14.72 -7.32
CA SER A 52 14.94 14.24 -8.70
C SER A 52 15.17 12.72 -8.75
N LYS A 53 14.50 12.08 -9.71
CA LYS A 53 14.76 10.71 -10.13
C LYS A 53 15.75 10.75 -11.31
N GLY A 54 16.88 10.07 -11.18
CA GLY A 54 17.83 9.85 -12.26
C GLY A 54 17.66 8.48 -12.91
N HIS A 55 18.59 8.13 -13.80
CA HIS A 55 18.70 6.78 -14.34
C HIS A 55 18.91 5.74 -13.21
N ASP A 56 18.54 4.48 -13.46
CA ASP A 56 18.69 3.36 -12.52
C ASP A 56 18.02 3.53 -11.14
N ASN A 57 16.86 4.20 -11.10
CA ASN A 57 16.08 4.44 -9.86
C ASN A 57 16.90 5.14 -8.76
N ILE A 58 17.77 6.07 -9.16
CA ILE A 58 18.53 6.92 -8.25
C ILE A 58 17.67 8.12 -7.84
N TYR A 59 17.54 8.36 -6.54
CA TYR A 59 16.85 9.52 -5.99
C TYR A 59 17.86 10.45 -5.32
N SER A 60 17.86 11.71 -5.74
CA SER A 60 18.78 12.75 -5.27
C SER A 60 18.04 14.04 -4.93
N LEU A 61 18.52 14.78 -3.94
CA LEU A 61 18.05 16.15 -3.68
C LEU A 61 18.53 17.09 -4.80
N MET A 62 17.62 17.91 -5.34
CA MET A 62 17.95 18.91 -6.37
C MET A 62 18.82 20.04 -5.82
N LYS A 63 18.52 20.51 -4.60
CA LYS A 63 19.29 21.52 -3.87
C LYS A 63 19.61 20.99 -2.46
N PRO A 64 20.64 20.13 -2.33
CA PRO A 64 20.97 19.53 -1.04
C PRO A 64 21.40 20.59 -0.04
N VAL A 65 20.77 20.58 1.13
CA VAL A 65 21.13 21.42 2.28
C VAL A 65 21.43 20.50 3.45
N CYS A 66 22.54 20.75 4.15
CA CYS A 66 22.92 19.94 5.30
C CYS A 66 21.90 20.13 6.43
N PRO A 67 21.28 19.06 6.96
CA PRO A 67 20.29 19.18 8.03
C PRO A 67 20.91 19.58 9.39
N TYR A 68 22.23 19.45 9.54
CA TYR A 68 22.93 19.74 10.79
C TYR A 68 23.37 21.20 10.94
N CYS A 69 23.83 21.83 9.84
CA CYS A 69 24.38 23.19 9.87
C CYS A 69 23.82 24.11 8.77
N ASN A 70 22.80 23.66 8.03
CA ASN A 70 22.15 24.38 6.95
C ASN A 70 23.08 24.83 5.79
N SER A 71 24.31 24.30 5.74
CA SER A 71 25.27 24.61 4.68
C SER A 71 24.86 24.00 3.35
N LYS A 72 25.06 24.75 2.27
CA LYS A 72 24.92 24.30 0.88
C LYS A 72 26.20 23.65 0.34
N LYS A 73 27.27 23.61 1.12
CA LYS A 73 28.55 22.98 0.73
C LYS A 73 28.50 21.48 1.03
N TYR A 74 28.40 20.67 -0.02
CA TYR A 74 28.31 19.21 0.09
C TYR A 74 29.17 18.47 -0.95
N VAL A 75 29.40 17.19 -0.71
CA VAL A 75 29.97 16.21 -1.67
C VAL A 75 29.04 15.01 -1.72
N LYS A 76 28.85 14.43 -2.91
CA LYS A 76 28.13 13.16 -3.08
C LYS A 76 28.97 12.02 -2.48
N HIS A 77 28.37 11.23 -1.60
CA HIS A 77 29.05 10.17 -0.83
C HIS A 77 28.42 8.80 -1.09
N GLY A 78 28.35 8.41 -2.37
CA GLY A 78 27.75 7.13 -2.78
C GLY A 78 26.25 7.04 -2.54
N PHE A 79 25.74 5.81 -2.43
CA PHE A 79 24.30 5.52 -2.39
C PHE A 79 23.96 4.49 -1.33
N ASN A 80 22.77 4.60 -0.76
CA ASN A 80 22.13 3.52 0.00
C ASN A 80 21.10 2.84 -0.88
N GLN A 81 21.17 1.51 -1.00
CA GLN A 81 20.14 0.73 -1.68
C GLN A 81 19.01 0.38 -0.71
N LYS A 82 17.77 0.43 -1.22
CA LYS A 82 16.58 0.13 -0.42
C LYS A 82 15.57 -0.64 -1.26
N LEU A 83 15.04 -1.74 -0.71
CA LEU A 83 13.90 -2.44 -1.29
C LEU A 83 12.61 -1.69 -0.92
N ILE A 84 11.75 -1.46 -1.91
CA ILE A 84 10.48 -0.79 -1.75
C ILE A 84 9.34 -1.76 -2.04
N LEU A 85 8.35 -1.76 -1.15
CA LEU A 85 7.16 -2.59 -1.21
C LEU A 85 5.93 -1.67 -1.23
N ILE A 86 5.34 -1.50 -2.41
CA ILE A 86 4.14 -0.67 -2.66
C ILE A 86 2.98 -1.57 -3.10
N LYS A 87 1.76 -1.22 -2.70
CA LYS A 87 0.54 -1.92 -3.10
C LYS A 87 0.45 -2.05 -4.63
N GLY A 88 0.06 -3.21 -5.13
CA GLY A 88 -0.12 -3.45 -6.58
C GLY A 88 1.16 -3.50 -7.43
N MET A 89 2.34 -3.19 -6.86
CA MET A 89 3.61 -3.24 -7.60
C MET A 89 4.48 -4.41 -7.16
N LYS A 90 5.28 -4.93 -8.11
CA LYS A 90 6.37 -5.86 -7.78
C LYS A 90 7.40 -5.16 -6.90
N PRO A 91 8.04 -5.86 -5.94
CA PRO A 91 9.14 -5.31 -5.17
C PRO A 91 10.24 -4.77 -6.08
N PHE A 92 10.70 -3.54 -5.85
CA PHE A 92 11.78 -2.94 -6.64
C PHE A 92 12.80 -2.26 -5.74
N LYS A 93 14.05 -2.18 -6.23
CA LYS A 93 15.15 -1.54 -5.51
C LYS A 93 15.30 -0.09 -5.98
N ILE A 94 15.51 0.80 -5.02
CA ILE A 94 15.87 2.20 -5.26
C ILE A 94 17.26 2.50 -4.69
N ARG A 95 17.90 3.54 -5.20
CA ARG A 95 19.19 4.05 -4.73
C ARG A 95 19.02 5.46 -4.20
N LEU A 96 19.22 5.66 -2.89
CA LEU A 96 19.15 6.98 -2.27
C LEU A 96 20.55 7.60 -2.24
N GLN A 97 20.71 8.78 -2.83
CA GLN A 97 21.97 9.52 -2.80
C GLN A 97 22.30 9.94 -1.37
N ARG A 98 23.55 9.68 -0.95
CA ARG A 98 24.14 10.17 0.29
C ARG A 98 25.00 11.39 0.04
N TYR A 99 25.12 12.23 1.05
CA TYR A 99 25.88 13.47 1.01
C TYR A 99 26.76 13.58 2.25
N LYS A 100 27.94 14.15 2.08
CA LYS A 100 28.81 14.61 3.17
C LYS A 100 28.86 16.13 3.14
N CYS A 101 28.55 16.78 4.26
CA CYS A 101 28.67 18.23 4.38
C CYS A 101 30.16 18.61 4.50
N LYS A 102 30.60 19.63 3.75
CA LYS A 102 31.99 20.14 3.87
C LYS A 102 32.18 21.08 5.06
N ASN A 103 31.10 21.55 5.67
CA ASN A 103 31.16 22.54 6.75
C ASN A 103 31.21 21.90 8.13
N CYS A 104 30.41 20.85 8.35
CA CYS A 104 30.30 20.17 9.65
C CYS A 104 30.66 18.69 9.60
N ASP A 105 31.20 18.22 8.47
CA ASP A 105 31.51 16.81 8.17
C ASP A 105 30.36 15.80 8.33
N GLY A 106 29.14 16.28 8.58
CA GLY A 106 27.95 15.44 8.80
C GLY A 106 27.48 14.72 7.54
N TYR A 107 27.00 13.49 7.73
CA TYR A 107 26.46 12.66 6.65
C TYR A 107 24.94 12.67 6.66
N TYR A 108 24.33 12.87 5.50
CA TYR A 108 22.88 12.82 5.34
C TYR A 108 22.49 12.15 4.02
N GLN A 109 21.23 11.77 3.89
CA GLN A 109 20.73 11.04 2.73
C GLN A 109 19.44 11.66 2.21
N THR A 110 19.14 11.42 0.94
CA THR A 110 17.86 11.78 0.35
C THR A 110 16.72 11.05 1.07
N GLN A 111 15.71 11.80 1.52
CA GLN A 111 14.54 11.26 2.20
C GLN A 111 13.33 11.26 1.26
N LEU A 112 12.48 10.25 1.38
CA LEU A 112 11.23 10.09 0.60
C LEU A 112 10.00 10.16 1.51
N ASP A 113 10.07 10.89 2.64
CA ASP A 113 9.14 10.78 3.79
C ASP A 113 7.65 10.92 3.45
N LYS A 114 7.32 11.65 2.38
CA LYS A 114 5.93 11.82 1.93
C LYS A 114 5.35 10.59 1.24
N ILE A 115 6.19 9.68 0.75
CA ILE A 115 5.81 8.42 0.09
C ILE A 115 6.14 7.23 0.99
N LEU A 116 7.33 7.27 1.59
CA LEU A 116 7.88 6.24 2.45
C LEU A 116 8.58 6.91 3.61
N LYS A 117 8.07 6.67 4.83
CA LYS A 117 8.75 7.10 6.05
C LYS A 117 10.21 6.63 6.07
N GLN A 118 11.08 7.43 6.68
CA GLN A 118 12.46 7.06 7.03
C GLN A 118 12.53 5.59 7.50
N ASN A 119 13.49 4.83 6.96
CA ASN A 119 13.74 3.42 7.30
C ASN A 119 12.56 2.45 7.05
N SER A 120 11.51 2.87 6.36
CA SER A 120 10.37 2.01 6.03
C SER A 120 10.51 1.32 4.68
N THR A 121 10.37 -0.01 4.64
CA THR A 121 10.28 -0.80 3.40
C THR A 121 8.89 -0.73 2.77
N TYR A 122 7.84 -0.73 3.60
CA TYR A 122 6.44 -0.72 3.18
C TYR A 122 5.91 0.71 3.08
N ASN A 123 5.08 0.99 2.07
CA ASN A 123 4.31 2.24 2.03
C ASN A 123 3.23 2.27 3.13
N ASN A 124 2.63 3.45 3.36
CA ASN A 124 1.65 3.62 4.43
C ASN A 124 0.38 2.78 4.20
N GLU A 125 -0.08 2.65 2.95
CA GLU A 125 -1.28 1.84 2.64
C GLU A 125 -1.15 0.39 3.13
N ILE A 126 0.00 -0.25 2.93
CA ILE A 126 0.22 -1.62 3.42
C ILE A 126 0.23 -1.66 4.95
N LYS A 127 0.74 -0.62 5.61
CA LYS A 127 0.82 -0.56 7.08
C LYS A 127 -0.53 -0.31 7.73
N GLU A 128 -1.42 0.38 7.05
CA GLU A 128 -2.77 0.70 7.54
C GLU A 128 -3.74 -0.46 7.34
N TYR A 129 -3.52 -1.30 6.33
CA TYR A 129 -4.40 -2.41 5.99
C TYR A 129 -4.69 -3.41 7.11
N PRO A 130 -3.71 -3.81 7.95
CA PRO A 130 -3.99 -4.62 9.13
C PRO A 130 -5.05 -4.05 10.06
N SER A 131 -5.12 -2.73 10.22
CA SER A 131 -6.14 -2.11 11.08
C SER A 131 -7.55 -2.35 10.54
N ILE A 132 -7.71 -2.32 9.22
CA ILE A 132 -8.99 -2.58 8.55
C ILE A 132 -9.39 -4.05 8.76
N ILE A 133 -8.48 -4.99 8.49
CA ILE A 133 -8.73 -6.42 8.67
C ILE A 133 -9.08 -6.73 10.13
N ASN A 134 -8.30 -6.18 11.07
CA ASN A 134 -8.49 -6.44 12.50
C ASN A 134 -9.83 -5.87 13.01
N ALA A 135 -10.28 -4.73 12.48
CA ALA A 135 -11.58 -4.15 12.82
C ALA A 135 -12.75 -5.01 12.32
N LEU A 136 -12.61 -5.64 11.15
CA LEU A 136 -13.69 -6.43 10.53
C LEU A 136 -13.77 -7.87 11.05
N GLN A 137 -12.64 -8.55 11.24
CA GLN A 137 -12.63 -10.01 11.41
C GLN A 137 -11.89 -10.51 12.67
N ARG A 138 -11.21 -9.64 13.43
CA ARG A 138 -10.47 -10.00 14.68
C ARG A 138 -9.63 -11.28 14.57
N ILE A 139 -8.93 -11.45 13.46
CA ILE A 139 -8.12 -12.65 13.16
C ILE A 139 -6.68 -12.54 13.70
N SER A 140 -5.99 -13.69 13.77
CA SER A 140 -4.60 -13.74 14.22
C SER A 140 -3.64 -12.93 13.33
N LEU A 141 -2.57 -12.39 13.92
CA LEU A 141 -1.53 -11.64 13.20
C LEU A 141 -0.89 -12.44 12.06
N ARG A 142 -0.80 -13.77 12.21
CA ARG A 142 -0.27 -14.67 11.17
C ARG A 142 -1.23 -14.74 9.97
N ASN A 143 -2.53 -14.79 10.22
CA ASN A 143 -3.53 -14.80 9.16
C ASN A 143 -3.59 -13.44 8.45
N ILE A 144 -3.45 -12.33 9.17
CA ILE A 144 -3.31 -10.99 8.55
C ILE A 144 -2.09 -10.96 7.63
N SER A 145 -0.93 -11.48 8.08
CA SER A 145 0.27 -11.60 7.24
C SER A 145 0.01 -12.40 5.97
N LYS A 146 -0.75 -13.50 6.09
CA LYS A 146 -1.08 -14.38 4.97
C LYS A 146 -2.03 -13.70 3.97
N ILE A 147 -3.02 -12.95 4.44
CA ILE A 147 -3.92 -12.18 3.58
C ILE A 147 -3.12 -11.16 2.76
N ILE A 148 -2.23 -10.40 3.40
CA ILE A 148 -1.37 -9.42 2.71
C ILE A 148 -0.47 -10.11 1.67
N GLU A 149 0.02 -11.31 1.98
CA GLU A 149 0.80 -12.12 1.04
C GLU A 149 -0.03 -12.52 -0.17
N LEU A 150 -1.27 -12.98 0.03
CA LEU A 150 -2.17 -13.38 -1.05
C LEU A 150 -2.59 -12.18 -1.91
N ASP A 151 -2.93 -11.05 -1.30
CA ASP A 151 -3.43 -9.89 -2.03
C ASP A 151 -2.34 -9.16 -2.81
N TRP A 152 -1.15 -9.01 -2.21
CA TRP A 152 -0.11 -8.10 -2.74
C TRP A 152 1.23 -8.75 -2.97
N ASN A 153 1.35 -10.08 -2.80
CA ASN A 153 2.59 -10.84 -2.88
C ASN A 153 3.69 -10.27 -1.95
N LYS A 154 3.27 -9.87 -0.75
CA LYS A 154 4.11 -9.20 0.25
C LYS A 154 3.81 -9.79 1.62
N ARG A 155 4.81 -10.31 2.31
CA ARG A 155 4.61 -10.97 3.60
C ARG A 155 5.26 -10.22 4.75
N PRO A 156 4.57 -9.22 5.35
CA PRO A 156 5.08 -8.57 6.56
C PRO A 156 5.11 -9.56 7.73
N SER A 157 6.12 -9.46 8.58
CA SER A 157 6.22 -10.32 9.76
C SER A 157 5.05 -10.04 10.74
N PRO A 158 4.61 -11.04 11.51
CA PRO A 158 3.59 -10.82 12.55
C PRO A 158 3.98 -9.71 13.54
N GLN A 159 5.27 -9.57 13.85
CA GLN A 159 5.77 -8.50 14.72
C GLN A 159 5.64 -7.12 14.07
N SER A 160 5.89 -7.01 12.76
CA SER A 160 5.67 -5.76 12.02
C SER A 160 4.19 -5.35 12.07
N ILE A 161 3.28 -6.31 11.85
CA ILE A 161 1.83 -6.10 11.93
C ILE A 161 1.43 -5.64 13.33
N LYS A 162 1.92 -6.31 14.38
CA LYS A 162 1.71 -5.90 15.78
C LYS A 162 2.13 -4.45 16.00
N ASN A 163 3.34 -4.08 15.58
CA ASN A 163 3.87 -2.73 15.74
C ASN A 163 3.03 -1.67 15.01
N TRP A 164 2.43 -2.01 13.87
CA TRP A 164 1.54 -1.10 13.14
C TRP A 164 0.20 -0.94 13.86
N LEU A 165 -0.42 -2.05 14.28
CA LEU A 165 -1.68 -2.03 15.04
C LEU A 165 -1.56 -1.27 16.36
N SER A 166 -0.49 -1.49 17.13
CA SER A 166 -0.29 -0.80 18.41
C SER A 166 -0.25 0.72 18.26
N LYS A 167 0.37 1.23 17.17
CA LYS A 167 0.40 2.67 16.88
C LYS A 167 -0.99 3.20 16.53
N THR A 168 -1.78 2.45 15.76
CA THR A 168 -3.14 2.86 15.41
C THR A 168 -4.05 2.92 16.64
N ILE A 169 -3.92 1.96 17.56
CA ILE A 169 -4.71 1.92 18.81
C ILE A 169 -4.34 3.10 19.72
N GLN A 170 -3.05 3.38 19.90
CA GLN A 170 -2.58 4.52 20.70
C GLN A 170 -3.15 5.85 20.21
N ASN A 171 -3.18 6.06 18.89
CA ASN A 171 -3.71 7.29 18.31
C ASN A 171 -5.22 7.47 18.60
N ARG A 172 -6.02 6.40 18.55
CA ARG A 172 -7.48 6.47 18.82
C ARG A 172 -7.81 6.85 20.26
N ASN A 173 -7.00 6.42 21.22
CA ASN A 173 -7.27 6.66 22.64
C ASN A 173 -7.07 8.13 23.05
N ASN A 174 -6.32 8.91 22.27
CA ASN A 174 -6.02 10.31 22.59
C ASN A 174 -7.14 11.29 22.18
N ASP A 175 -8.08 10.87 21.32
CA ASP A 175 -9.04 11.78 20.68
C ASP A 175 -10.41 11.87 21.37
N ASN A 176 -10.67 11.06 22.40
CA ASN A 176 -12.01 10.97 22.98
C ASN A 176 -12.11 11.70 24.34
N LYS A 177 -12.48 12.99 24.31
CA LYS A 177 -13.22 13.63 25.42
C LYS A 177 -14.71 13.50 25.11
N THR A 178 -15.43 12.72 25.89
CA THR A 178 -16.88 12.51 25.71
C THR A 178 -17.62 13.06 26.93
N ASP A 179 -18.68 13.83 26.67
CA ASP A 179 -19.60 14.29 27.69
C ASP A 179 -20.64 13.18 27.96
N TYR A 180 -20.87 12.89 29.24
CA TYR A 180 -21.68 11.75 29.69
C TYR A 180 -23.13 12.15 29.94
N SER A 181 -24.11 11.42 29.41
CA SER A 181 -25.53 11.48 29.84
C SER A 181 -26.27 10.17 29.57
N GLY A 182 -27.19 9.77 30.46
CA GLY A 182 -28.10 8.62 30.26
C GLY A 182 -27.93 7.46 31.26
N TYR A 183 -28.59 6.33 30.94
CA TYR A 183 -28.57 5.07 31.69
C TYR A 183 -27.44 4.15 31.19
N TYR A 184 -26.69 3.55 32.10
CA TYR A 184 -25.56 2.67 31.80
C TYR A 184 -25.91 1.23 32.12
N ASN A 185 -25.64 0.33 31.18
CA ASN A 185 -25.71 -1.12 31.38
C ASN A 185 -24.29 -1.67 31.53
N TYR A 186 -24.16 -2.71 32.35
CA TYR A 186 -22.89 -3.39 32.61
C TYR A 186 -22.90 -4.79 32.00
N ASP A 187 -21.78 -5.17 31.39
CA ASP A 187 -21.54 -6.50 30.84
C ASP A 187 -20.08 -6.89 31.11
N GLU A 188 -19.83 -8.18 31.31
CA GLU A 188 -18.52 -8.73 31.65
C GLU A 188 -17.99 -9.66 30.57
N GLN A 189 -16.74 -9.46 30.16
CA GLN A 189 -16.03 -10.36 29.27
C GLN A 189 -14.78 -10.93 29.93
N TYR A 190 -14.77 -12.25 30.11
CA TYR A 190 -13.62 -12.99 30.64
C TYR A 190 -12.68 -13.39 29.51
N VAL A 191 -11.46 -12.86 29.52
CA VAL A 191 -10.43 -13.12 28.51
C VAL A 191 -9.13 -13.54 29.20
N LYS A 192 -8.51 -14.63 28.74
CA LYS A 192 -7.21 -15.07 29.24
C LYS A 192 -6.10 -14.18 28.70
N ILE A 193 -5.29 -13.62 29.58
CA ILE A 193 -4.15 -12.76 29.22
C ILE A 193 -2.87 -13.53 29.53
N ASN A 194 -2.04 -13.73 28.51
CA ASN A 194 -0.81 -14.53 28.63
C ASN A 194 -1.06 -15.97 29.13
N GLY A 195 -2.23 -16.53 28.81
CA GLY A 195 -2.62 -17.87 29.23
C GLY A 195 -3.04 -17.98 30.70
N LYS A 196 -3.18 -16.85 31.41
CA LYS A 196 -3.72 -16.75 32.76
C LYS A 196 -5.09 -16.09 32.74
#